data_AF-A0A3D1PAC4-F1
#
_entry.id   AF-A0A3D1PAC4-F1
#
_cell.length_a   1.000
_cell.length_b   1.000
_cell.length_c   1.000
_cell.angle_alpha   90.00
_cell.angle_beta   90.00
_cell.angle_gamma   90.00
#
_symmetry.space_group_name_H-M   'P 1'
#
loop_
_entity.id
_entity.type
_entity.pdbx_description
1 polymer ?
#
loop_
_entity_poly.entity_id
_entity_poly.type
_entity_poly.pdbx_seq_one_letter_code
_entity_poly.pdbx_strand_id
1 'polypeptide(L)'
;MSKQTIGLDDRLYNYLLSISLREPEILRQLRQETNNHPDAIMQIAPDQGQFMALLVQLLGAKKTLEVGVFTGYSSLSVALALPPDGKIIACDVSEEYTAIARRYWQKAGVADKIDLRLAPALETLDRLLADGQAETFDFAFIDA
;
A
#
# COMPACT_ATOMS: atom_id res chain seq x y z
N MET A 1 5.71 -7.08 10.93
CA MET A 1 4.32 -7.26 10.51
C MET A 1 3.97 -8.75 10.44
N SER A 2 2.70 -9.11 10.57
CA SER A 2 2.25 -10.51 10.45
C SER A 2 1.70 -10.75 9.04
N LYS A 3 2.10 -11.84 8.39
CA LYS A 3 1.56 -12.27 7.07
C LYS A 3 0.14 -12.83 7.16
N GLN A 4 -0.42 -12.92 8.35
CA GLN A 4 -1.74 -13.49 8.64
C GLN A 4 -2.45 -12.68 9.73
N THR A 5 -3.77 -12.80 9.82
CA THR A 5 -4.56 -12.21 10.90
C THR A 5 -4.13 -12.77 12.26
N ILE A 6 -3.84 -11.89 13.22
CA ILE A 6 -3.41 -12.30 14.57
C ILE A 6 -4.54 -13.06 15.27
N GLY A 7 -4.22 -14.21 15.87
CA GLY A 7 -5.16 -15.00 16.66
C GLY A 7 -6.00 -16.00 15.87
N LEU A 8 -5.76 -16.15 14.56
CA LEU A 8 -6.33 -17.23 13.75
C LEU A 8 -5.30 -18.34 13.57
N ASP A 9 -5.75 -19.59 13.60
CA ASP A 9 -4.94 -20.71 13.13
C ASP A 9 -4.91 -20.75 11.59
N ASP A 10 -3.96 -21.51 11.03
CA ASP A 10 -3.80 -21.64 9.58
C ASP A 10 -5.06 -22.15 8.89
N ARG A 11 -5.83 -23.05 9.53
CA ARG A 11 -7.04 -23.62 8.93
C ARG A 11 -8.10 -22.54 8.75
N LEU A 12 -8.32 -21.75 9.78
CA LEU A 12 -9.32 -20.69 9.79
C LEU A 12 -8.88 -19.50 8.93
N TYR A 13 -7.60 -19.13 8.95
CA TYR A 13 -7.07 -18.10 8.07
C TYR A 13 -7.20 -18.49 6.59
N ASN A 14 -6.85 -19.72 6.22
CA ASN A 14 -7.04 -20.22 4.86
C ASN A 14 -8.51 -20.27 4.45
N TYR A 15 -9.41 -20.65 5.37
CA TYR A 15 -10.85 -20.59 5.11
C TYR A 15 -11.30 -19.16 4.84
N LEU A 16 -10.93 -18.19 5.69
CA LEU A 16 -11.23 -16.77 5.52
C LEU A 16 -10.78 -16.28 4.13
N LEU A 17 -9.54 -16.55 3.73
CA LEU A 17 -9.04 -16.15 2.42
C LEU A 17 -9.85 -16.82 1.30
N SER A 18 -10.15 -18.11 1.41
CA SER A 18 -10.84 -18.87 0.35
C SER A 18 -12.26 -18.37 0.04
N ILE A 19 -12.96 -17.79 1.03
CA ILE A 19 -14.35 -17.35 0.88
C ILE A 19 -14.49 -15.83 0.68
N SER A 20 -13.49 -15.04 1.09
CA SER A 20 -13.62 -13.58 1.17
C SER A 20 -12.63 -12.81 0.32
N LEU A 21 -11.44 -13.36 0.03
CA LEU A 21 -10.40 -12.64 -0.69
C LEU A 21 -10.73 -12.57 -2.19
N ARG A 22 -10.74 -11.35 -2.72
CA ARG A 22 -10.97 -11.02 -4.14
C ARG A 22 -9.76 -10.25 -4.67
N GLU A 23 -8.58 -10.83 -4.48
CA GLU A 23 -7.31 -10.19 -4.82
C GLU A 23 -7.17 -10.03 -6.34
N PRO A 24 -7.00 -8.79 -6.86
CA PRO A 24 -6.67 -8.55 -8.25
C PRO A 24 -5.38 -9.27 -8.65
N GLU A 25 -5.34 -9.76 -9.90
CA GLU A 25 -4.21 -10.55 -10.39
C GLU A 25 -2.86 -9.83 -10.26
N ILE A 26 -2.82 -8.52 -10.46
CA ILE A 26 -1.60 -7.72 -10.35
C ILE A 26 -1.07 -7.64 -8.91
N LEU A 27 -1.97 -7.61 -7.91
CA LEU A 27 -1.61 -7.66 -6.50
C LEU A 27 -1.09 -9.04 -6.13
N ARG A 28 -1.75 -10.11 -6.60
CA ARG A 28 -1.30 -11.49 -6.40
C ARG A 28 0.12 -11.70 -6.93
N GLN A 29 0.42 -11.19 -8.13
CA GLN A 29 1.75 -11.24 -8.73
C GLN A 29 2.78 -10.49 -7.89
N LEU A 30 2.47 -9.26 -7.46
CA LEU A 30 3.35 -8.49 -6.59
C LEU A 30 3.65 -9.25 -5.29
N ARG A 31 2.62 -9.77 -4.61
CA ARG A 31 2.77 -10.55 -3.37
C ARG A 31 3.62 -11.80 -3.58
N GLN A 32 3.45 -12.50 -4.70
CA GLN A 32 4.27 -13.68 -5.03
C GLN A 32 5.74 -13.32 -5.23
N GLU A 33 6.01 -12.20 -5.90
CA GLU A 33 7.37 -11.72 -6.05
C GLU A 33 7.99 -11.29 -4.72
N THR A 34 7.27 -10.48 -3.95
CA THR A 34 7.70 -10.03 -2.62
C THR A 34 7.95 -11.21 -1.69
N ASN A 35 7.21 -12.31 -1.80
CA ASN A 35 7.45 -13.52 -0.99
C ASN A 35 8.82 -14.17 -1.21
N ASN A 36 9.51 -13.87 -2.32
CA ASN A 36 10.88 -14.32 -2.56
C ASN A 36 11.94 -13.35 -2.00
N HIS A 37 11.52 -12.18 -1.49
CA HIS A 37 12.41 -11.20 -0.87
C HIS A 37 12.80 -11.67 0.55
N PRO A 38 14.06 -11.49 1.00
CA PRO A 38 14.47 -11.85 2.36
C PRO A 38 13.58 -11.23 3.45
N ASP A 39 13.21 -9.96 3.25
CA ASP A 39 12.35 -9.20 4.17
C ASP A 39 10.85 -9.26 3.84
N ALA A 40 10.37 -10.31 3.18
CA ALA A 40 8.96 -10.46 2.80
C ALA A 40 7.98 -10.34 3.98
N ILE A 41 8.44 -10.55 5.22
CA ILE A 41 7.65 -10.42 6.46
C ILE A 41 7.19 -8.98 6.73
N MET A 42 7.79 -7.98 6.06
CA MET A 42 7.39 -6.57 6.18
C MET A 42 6.09 -6.26 5.43
N GLN A 43 5.70 -7.07 4.45
CA GLN A 43 4.48 -6.82 3.68
C GLN A 43 3.21 -7.10 4.50
N ILE A 44 2.19 -6.27 4.31
CA ILE A 44 0.82 -6.54 4.76
C ILE A 44 0.23 -7.82 4.13
N ALA A 45 -0.72 -8.42 4.83
CA ALA A 45 -1.48 -9.58 4.35
C ALA A 45 -2.50 -9.17 3.25
N PRO A 46 -2.89 -10.10 2.35
CA PRO A 46 -3.78 -9.76 1.24
C PRO A 46 -5.19 -9.33 1.69
N ASP A 47 -5.70 -9.89 2.80
CA ASP A 47 -6.94 -9.49 3.44
C ASP A 47 -6.88 -8.06 4.00
N GLN A 48 -5.70 -7.62 4.47
CA GLN A 48 -5.48 -6.23 4.90
C GLN A 48 -5.49 -5.26 3.72
N GLY A 49 -4.86 -5.62 2.60
CA GLY A 49 -4.91 -4.81 1.37
C GLY A 49 -6.33 -4.64 0.83
N GLN A 50 -7.12 -5.73 0.84
CA GLN A 50 -8.54 -5.68 0.50
C GLN A 50 -9.34 -4.79 1.46
N PHE A 51 -9.08 -4.87 2.75
CA PHE A 51 -9.74 -4.03 3.75
C PHE A 51 -9.40 -2.54 3.56
N MET A 52 -8.14 -2.19 3.29
CA MET A 52 -7.74 -0.82 2.99
C MET A 52 -8.44 -0.28 1.74
N ALA A 53 -8.53 -1.07 0.67
CA ALA A 53 -9.27 -0.69 -0.53
C ALA A 53 -10.74 -0.38 -0.24
N LEU A 54 -11.40 -1.19 0.60
CA LEU A 54 -12.77 -0.94 1.06
C LEU A 54 -12.88 0.38 1.83
N LEU A 55 -11.96 0.66 2.76
CA LEU A 55 -11.96 1.92 3.53
C LEU A 55 -11.82 3.14 2.62
N VAL A 56 -10.89 3.11 1.67
CA VAL A 56 -10.66 4.17 0.69
C VAL A 56 -11.93 4.48 -0.11
N GLN A 57 -12.65 3.42 -0.54
CA GLN A 57 -13.90 3.57 -1.28
C GLN A 57 -15.03 4.12 -0.40
N LEU A 58 -15.17 3.64 0.83
CA LEU A 58 -16.21 4.11 1.77
C LEU A 58 -16.02 5.58 2.17
N LEU A 59 -14.77 6.01 2.32
CA LEU A 59 -14.41 7.40 2.60
C LEU A 59 -14.58 8.32 1.39
N GLY A 60 -14.67 7.75 0.17
CA GLY A 60 -14.59 8.53 -1.06
C GLY A 60 -13.25 9.26 -1.21
N ALA A 61 -12.18 8.69 -0.66
CA ALA A 61 -10.87 9.32 -0.58
C ALA A 61 -10.31 9.62 -1.98
N LYS A 62 -9.65 10.77 -2.10
CA LYS A 62 -8.96 11.21 -3.30
C LYS A 62 -7.48 11.46 -3.06
N LYS A 63 -7.09 11.90 -1.87
CA LYS A 63 -5.70 12.19 -1.55
C LYS A 63 -5.27 11.41 -0.33
N THR A 64 -4.32 10.51 -0.51
CA THR A 64 -3.85 9.61 0.54
C THR A 64 -2.37 9.75 0.82
N LEU A 65 -1.96 9.36 2.02
CA LEU A 65 -0.58 9.33 2.46
C LEU A 65 -0.22 7.90 2.87
N GLU A 66 0.96 7.44 2.46
CA GLU A 66 1.54 6.16 2.87
C GLU A 66 2.94 6.41 3.43
N VAL A 67 3.19 5.93 4.64
CA VAL A 67 4.48 5.96 5.30
C VAL A 67 4.96 4.53 5.48
N GLY A 68 5.99 4.15 4.72
CA GLY A 68 6.44 2.77 4.57
C GLY A 68 5.80 2.12 3.34
N VAL A 69 6.55 2.04 2.23
CA VAL A 69 6.07 1.50 0.95
C VAL A 69 6.58 0.08 0.75
N PHE A 70 7.82 -0.19 1.14
CA PHE A 70 8.53 -1.42 0.85
C PHE A 70 8.41 -1.79 -0.65
N THR A 71 7.81 -2.93 -0.96
CA THR A 71 7.60 -3.42 -2.34
C THR A 71 6.27 -2.94 -2.95
N GLY A 72 5.47 -2.16 -2.21
CA GLY A 72 4.34 -1.39 -2.74
C GLY A 72 2.99 -2.11 -2.79
N TYR A 73 2.79 -3.18 -2.01
CA TYR A 73 1.52 -3.92 -2.02
C TYR A 73 0.35 -3.10 -1.43
N SER A 74 0.60 -2.38 -0.34
CA SER A 74 -0.33 -1.41 0.28
C SER A 74 -0.69 -0.29 -0.70
N SER A 75 0.31 0.42 -1.21
CA SER A 75 0.13 1.52 -2.18
C SER A 75 -0.57 1.08 -3.45
N LEU A 76 -0.25 -0.11 -3.98
CA LEU A 76 -0.95 -0.64 -5.14
C LEU A 76 -2.43 -0.94 -4.81
N SER A 77 -2.72 -1.50 -3.63
CA SER A 77 -4.08 -1.77 -3.18
C SER A 77 -4.91 -0.49 -3.08
N VAL A 78 -4.34 0.57 -2.50
CA VAL A 78 -4.98 1.89 -2.39
C VAL A 78 -5.13 2.53 -3.77
N ALA A 79 -4.11 2.50 -4.63
CA ALA A 79 -4.14 3.17 -5.93
C ALA A 79 -5.19 2.59 -6.89
N LEU A 80 -5.43 1.27 -6.81
CA LEU A 80 -6.50 0.59 -7.54
C LEU A 80 -7.90 0.97 -7.04
N ALA A 81 -8.03 1.32 -5.75
CA ALA A 81 -9.30 1.72 -5.13
C ALA A 81 -9.63 3.20 -5.33
N LEU A 82 -8.61 4.05 -5.52
CA LEU A 82 -8.77 5.48 -5.75
C LEU A 82 -9.45 5.80 -7.09
N PRO A 83 -10.20 6.92 -7.19
CA PRO A 83 -10.71 7.41 -8.47
C PRO A 83 -9.58 7.78 -9.45
N PRO A 84 -9.87 8.02 -10.74
CA PRO A 84 -8.85 8.38 -11.73
C PRO A 84 -8.02 9.63 -11.37
N ASP A 85 -8.64 10.60 -10.69
CA ASP A 85 -8.00 11.83 -10.21
C ASP A 85 -7.34 11.69 -8.83
N GLY A 86 -7.38 10.49 -8.23
CA GLY A 86 -6.81 10.24 -6.92
C GLY A 86 -5.28 10.26 -6.91
N LYS A 87 -4.69 10.64 -5.77
CA LYS A 87 -3.25 10.74 -5.55
C LYS A 87 -2.83 10.08 -4.24
N ILE A 88 -1.69 9.42 -4.27
CA ILE A 88 -0.97 8.88 -3.12
C ILE A 88 0.36 9.61 -3.01
N ILE A 89 0.66 10.16 -1.83
CA ILE A 89 2.05 10.47 -1.48
C ILE A 89 2.61 9.28 -0.73
N ALA A 90 3.63 8.65 -1.31
CA ALA A 90 4.21 7.41 -0.81
C ALA A 90 5.63 7.70 -0.29
N CYS A 91 5.88 7.46 0.99
CA CYS A 91 7.14 7.78 1.65
C CYS A 91 7.93 6.51 1.94
N ASP A 92 9.17 6.45 1.47
CA ASP A 92 10.10 5.36 1.80
C ASP A 92 11.55 5.87 1.80
N VAL A 93 12.46 5.12 2.39
CA VAL A 93 13.91 5.41 2.36
C VAL A 93 14.65 4.53 1.37
N SER A 94 14.08 3.39 0.97
CA SER A 94 14.75 2.37 0.16
C SER A 94 14.40 2.51 -1.33
N GLU A 95 15.36 2.99 -2.12
CA GLU A 95 15.25 2.95 -3.58
C GLU A 95 15.20 1.51 -4.11
N GLU A 96 15.95 0.60 -3.49
CA GLU A 96 16.00 -0.82 -3.87
C GLU A 96 14.63 -1.49 -3.77
N TYR A 97 13.95 -1.34 -2.64
CA TYR A 97 12.64 -1.97 -2.42
C TYR A 97 11.58 -1.32 -3.30
N THR A 98 11.59 0.00 -3.38
CA THR A 98 10.59 0.74 -4.15
C THR A 98 10.78 0.62 -5.66
N ALA A 99 11.92 0.12 -6.15
CA ALA A 99 12.07 -0.27 -7.55
C ALA A 99 11.07 -1.37 -7.96
N ILE A 100 10.80 -2.33 -7.06
CA ILE A 100 9.75 -3.34 -7.28
C ILE A 100 8.39 -2.65 -7.32
N ALA A 101 8.09 -1.79 -6.36
CA ALA A 101 6.84 -1.04 -6.27
C ALA A 101 6.55 -0.26 -7.57
N ARG A 102 7.52 0.55 -8.04
CA ARG A 102 7.41 1.34 -9.27
C ARG A 102 7.07 0.49 -10.49
N ARG A 103 7.71 -0.67 -10.65
CA ARG A 103 7.43 -1.57 -11.78
C ARG A 103 5.99 -2.08 -11.75
N TYR A 104 5.47 -2.43 -10.57
CA TYR A 104 4.09 -2.90 -10.43
C TYR A 104 3.06 -1.78 -10.58
N TRP A 105 3.33 -0.58 -10.08
CA TRP A 105 2.47 0.58 -10.31
C TRP A 105 2.36 0.91 -11.81
N GLN A 106 3.47 0.83 -12.55
CA GLN A 106 3.48 1.02 -14.00
C GLN A 106 2.69 -0.09 -14.70
N LYS A 107 2.95 -1.35 -14.35
CA LYS A 107 2.24 -2.51 -14.93
C LYS A 107 0.74 -2.50 -14.66
N ALA A 108 0.33 -1.96 -13.51
CA ALA A 108 -1.07 -1.78 -13.13
C ALA A 108 -1.74 -0.55 -13.79
N GLY A 109 -0.96 0.34 -14.42
CA GLY A 109 -1.48 1.58 -14.99
C GLY A 109 -1.93 2.61 -13.95
N VAL A 110 -1.33 2.61 -12.76
CA VAL A 110 -1.66 3.55 -11.66
C VAL A 110 -0.48 4.40 -11.21
N ALA A 111 0.66 4.30 -11.90
CA ALA A 111 1.88 5.03 -11.54
C ALA A 111 1.71 6.55 -11.51
N ASP A 112 0.82 7.09 -12.34
CA ASP A 112 0.46 8.51 -12.38
C ASP A 112 -0.28 9.00 -11.13
N LYS A 113 -0.89 8.08 -10.37
CA LYS A 113 -1.51 8.38 -9.07
C LYS A 113 -0.51 8.47 -7.93
N ILE A 114 0.73 7.99 -8.10
CA ILE A 114 1.65 7.77 -6.98
C ILE A 114 2.86 8.70 -7.07
N ASP A 115 2.99 9.57 -6.08
CA ASP A 115 4.14 10.45 -5.88
C ASP A 115 5.05 9.85 -4.80
N LEU A 116 6.07 9.11 -5.25
CA LEU A 116 7.05 8.47 -4.36
C LEU A 116 8.15 9.45 -3.94
N ARG A 117 8.27 9.66 -2.63
CA ARG A 117 9.28 10.49 -1.97
C ARG A 117 10.31 9.62 -1.27
N LEU A 118 11.52 9.60 -1.82
CA LEU A 118 12.67 8.90 -1.24
C LEU A 118 13.41 9.80 -0.24
N ALA A 119 13.07 9.66 1.04
CA ALA A 119 13.65 10.39 2.17
C ALA A 119 13.12 9.80 3.48
N PRO A 120 13.74 10.10 4.65
CA PRO A 120 13.09 9.84 5.93
C PRO A 120 11.68 10.45 5.94
N ALA A 121 10.70 9.69 6.42
CA ALA A 121 9.30 10.10 6.36
C ALA A 121 9.06 11.44 7.07
N LEU A 122 9.70 11.66 8.22
CA LEU A 122 9.62 12.93 8.96
C LEU A 122 9.98 14.14 8.08
N GLU A 123 11.06 14.06 7.28
CA GLU A 123 11.42 15.15 6.38
C GLU A 123 10.37 15.40 5.30
N THR A 124 9.77 14.32 4.79
CA THR A 124 8.69 14.44 3.80
C THR A 124 7.46 15.10 4.43
N LEU A 125 7.09 14.69 5.65
CA LEU A 125 5.95 15.26 6.39
C LEU A 125 6.17 16.74 6.73
N ASP A 126 7.37 17.12 7.18
CA ASP A 126 7.71 18.51 7.50
C ASP A 126 7.62 19.41 6.25
N ARG A 127 8.09 18.92 5.09
CA ARG A 127 7.95 19.64 3.81
C ARG A 127 6.48 19.78 3.41
N LEU A 128 5.67 18.73 3.55
CA LEU A 128 4.24 18.80 3.26
C LEU A 128 3.52 19.82 4.15
N LEU A 129 3.86 19.89 5.44
CA LEU A 129 3.33 20.92 6.34
C LEU A 129 3.76 22.33 5.90
N ALA A 130 5.04 22.53 5.55
CA ALA A 130 5.54 23.80 5.05
C ALA A 130 4.86 24.22 3.73
N ASP A 131 4.50 23.26 2.87
CA ASP A 131 3.78 23.45 1.61
C ASP A 131 2.26 23.63 1.81
N GLY A 132 1.80 23.83 3.05
CA GLY A 132 0.39 24.09 3.37
C GLY A 132 -0.53 22.88 3.17
N GLN A 133 0.00 21.65 3.23
CA GLN A 133 -0.78 20.42 3.02
C GLN A 133 -1.45 19.89 4.30
N ALA A 134 -1.43 20.66 5.39
CA ALA A 134 -2.14 20.31 6.62
C ALA A 134 -3.64 20.10 6.34
N GLU A 135 -4.23 19.06 6.94
CA GLU A 135 -5.67 18.72 6.81
C GLU A 135 -6.16 18.46 5.37
N THR A 136 -5.25 18.14 4.44
CA THR A 136 -5.60 17.89 3.03
C THR A 136 -5.73 16.41 2.64
N PHE A 137 -5.40 15.47 3.54
CA PHE A 137 -5.42 14.04 3.26
C PHE A 137 -6.68 13.39 3.81
N ASP A 138 -7.31 12.55 2.99
CA ASP A 138 -8.55 11.84 3.34
C ASP A 138 -8.27 10.51 4.07
N PHE A 139 -7.08 9.95 3.84
CA PHE A 139 -6.66 8.66 4.40
C PHE A 139 -5.13 8.63 4.55
N ALA A 140 -4.65 8.07 5.66
CA ALA A 140 -3.23 7.84 5.89
C ALA A 140 -3.00 6.40 6.38
N PHE A 141 -1.99 5.74 5.81
CA PHE A 141 -1.49 4.45 6.26
C PHE A 141 -0.05 4.61 6.76
N ILE A 142 0.23 4.12 7.97
CA ILE A 142 1.53 4.26 8.64
C ILE A 142 2.01 2.86 9.03
N ASP A 143 3.09 2.42 8.39
CA ASP A 143 3.68 1.09 8.52
C ASP A 143 5.20 1.15 8.23
N ALA A 144 5.93 1.94 9.02
CA ALA A 144 7.36 2.19 8.88
C ALA A 144 8.10 2.14 10.22
#